data_AF-A0AAF0K904-F1
#
_entry.id   AF-A0AAF0K904-F1
#
_cell.length_a   1.000
_cell.length_b   1.000
_cell.length_c   1.000
_cell.angle_alpha   90.00
_cell.angle_beta   90.00
_cell.angle_gamma   90.00
#
_symmetry.space_group_name_H-M   'P 1'
#
loop_
_entity.id
_entity.type
_entity.pdbx_description
1 polymer ?
#
loop_
_entity_poly.entity_id
_entity_poly.type
_entity_poly.pdbx_seq_one_letter_code
_entity_poly.pdbx_strand_id
1 'polypeptide(L)'
;MKSLHVEGTGWLYRVSPRLKLVTLMGFSIALFLTRDLLVLAGATVLAALILGATRLPFREIALRLRPVMLTIFLVAVFSYLLLPAHDASVNLLRLTALALLATAVTITVSISQFMDEIALATAPLERLGLVKAADIGLAVGLVVRFVPEIVNRYHAVRDAHRARGLPVRMATIIVPLVIMTLKDADVIADAIDARGFRGQS
;
A
#
# COMPACT_ATOMS: atom_id res chain seq x y z
N MET A 1 10.47 -0.16 20.46
CA MET A 1 10.71 0.46 19.14
C MET A 1 11.42 -0.53 18.22
N LYS A 2 10.70 -1.14 17.28
CA LYS A 2 11.29 -1.70 16.04
C LYS A 2 10.46 -1.10 14.91
N SER A 3 10.85 0.10 14.51
CA SER A 3 10.45 0.70 13.25
C SER A 3 10.93 -0.24 12.14
N LEU A 4 10.03 -1.05 11.59
CA LEU A 4 10.24 -1.71 10.30
C LEU A 4 10.05 -0.72 9.13
N HIS A 5 10.02 0.58 9.42
CA HIS A 5 10.37 1.63 8.48
C HIS A 5 11.89 1.81 8.57
N VAL A 6 12.62 1.06 7.74
CA VAL A 6 13.97 1.46 7.37
C VAL A 6 13.79 2.72 6.54
N GLU A 7 14.16 3.87 7.10
CA GLU A 7 14.36 5.10 6.31
C GLU A 7 15.46 4.80 5.30
N GLY A 8 15.07 4.28 4.15
CA GLY A 8 16.01 4.07 3.07
C GLY A 8 16.52 5.42 2.61
N THR A 9 17.82 5.64 2.71
CA THR A 9 18.48 6.87 2.26
C THR A 9 18.64 6.93 0.73
N GLY A 10 18.06 5.98 0.01
CA GLY A 10 18.15 5.86 -1.45
C GLY A 10 17.34 6.91 -2.20
N TRP A 11 17.78 7.26 -3.41
CA TRP A 11 17.10 8.21 -4.31
C TRP A 11 15.62 7.85 -4.53
N LEU A 12 15.31 6.55 -4.60
CA LEU A 12 13.94 6.07 -4.80
C LEU A 12 13.01 6.41 -3.63
N TYR A 13 13.52 6.61 -2.41
CA TYR A 13 12.69 7.02 -1.26
C TYR A 13 12.30 8.50 -1.31
N ARG A 14 13.09 9.34 -2.00
CA ARG A 14 12.84 10.78 -2.14
C ARG A 14 11.84 11.12 -3.25
N VAL A 15 11.60 10.19 -4.17
CA VAL A 15 10.61 10.36 -5.23
C VAL A 15 9.19 10.32 -4.64
N SER A 16 8.35 11.29 -5.04
CA SER A 16 6.96 11.39 -4.57
C SER A 16 6.20 10.05 -4.73
N PRO A 17 5.42 9.63 -3.72
CA PRO A 17 4.61 8.42 -3.78
C PRO A 17 3.68 8.40 -5.01
N ARG A 18 3.06 9.54 -5.34
CA ARG A 18 2.26 9.73 -6.56
C ARG A 18 2.96 9.24 -7.82
N LEU A 19 4.20 9.69 -8.05
CA LEU A 19 4.92 9.35 -9.27
C LEU A 19 5.19 7.85 -9.33
N LYS A 20 5.52 7.21 -8.20
CA LYS A 20 5.73 5.76 -8.13
C LYS A 20 4.47 4.97 -8.46
N LEU A 21 3.32 5.38 -7.90
CA LEU A 21 2.03 4.72 -8.15
C LEU A 21 1.57 4.89 -9.59
N VAL A 22 1.69 6.10 -10.14
CA VAL A 22 1.37 6.37 -11.56
C VAL A 22 2.32 5.63 -12.48
N THR A 23 3.62 5.57 -12.15
CA THR A 23 4.60 4.78 -12.92
C THR A 23 4.27 3.30 -12.88
N LEU A 24 3.91 2.75 -11.72
CA LEU A 24 3.49 1.36 -11.59
C LEU A 24 2.24 1.06 -12.42
N MET A 25 1.24 1.95 -12.37
CA MET A 25 0.03 1.84 -13.17
C MET A 25 0.33 1.87 -14.67
N GLY A 26 1.08 2.88 -15.13
CA GLY A 26 1.46 3.03 -16.54
C GLY A 26 2.32 1.87 -17.03
N PHE A 27 3.27 1.42 -16.22
CA PHE A 27 4.11 0.24 -16.51
C PHE A 27 3.26 -1.02 -16.64
N SER A 28 2.29 -1.23 -15.75
CA SER A 28 1.35 -2.35 -15.85
C SER A 28 0.59 -2.33 -17.16
N ILE A 29 -0.03 -1.20 -17.51
CA ILE A 29 -0.76 -1.05 -18.77
C ILE A 29 0.15 -1.33 -19.97
N ALA A 30 1.35 -0.73 -20.01
CA ALA A 30 2.31 -0.91 -21.10
C ALA A 30 2.74 -2.38 -21.30
N LEU A 31 2.98 -3.12 -20.21
CA LEU A 31 3.32 -4.54 -20.25
C LEU A 31 2.18 -5.41 -20.78
N PHE A 32 0.93 -5.03 -20.53
CA PHE A 32 -0.24 -5.76 -21.02
C PHE A 32 -0.52 -5.51 -22.50
N LEU A 33 -0.21 -4.31 -22.99
CA LEU A 33 -0.33 -3.98 -24.42
C LEU A 33 0.76 -4.67 -25.26
N THR A 34 1.93 -4.92 -24.67
CA THR A 34 3.07 -5.48 -25.40
C THR A 34 3.11 -7.00 -25.32
N ARG A 35 3.40 -7.66 -26.45
CA ARG A 35 3.65 -9.11 -26.53
C ARG A 35 5.08 -9.48 -26.94
N ASP A 36 5.90 -8.49 -27.30
CA ASP A 36 7.29 -8.71 -27.69
C ASP A 36 8.16 -9.15 -26.51
N LEU A 37 8.78 -10.33 -26.63
CA LEU A 37 9.62 -10.88 -25.58
C LEU A 37 10.80 -9.98 -25.23
N LEU A 38 11.41 -9.32 -26.21
CA LEU A 38 12.56 -8.42 -25.99
C LEU A 38 12.18 -7.22 -25.13
N VAL A 39 11.02 -6.63 -25.38
CA VAL A 39 10.52 -5.49 -24.60
C VAL A 39 10.19 -5.93 -23.18
N LEU A 40 9.53 -7.08 -23.01
CA LEU A 40 9.22 -7.66 -21.71
C LEU A 40 10.48 -8.02 -20.92
N ALA A 41 11.51 -8.54 -21.60
CA ALA A 41 12.79 -8.89 -20.98
C ALA A 41 13.51 -7.62 -20.51
N GLY A 42 13.58 -6.59 -21.36
CA GLY A 42 14.12 -5.29 -21.00
C GLY A 42 13.38 -4.65 -19.82
N ALA A 43 12.05 -4.74 -19.81
CA ALA A 43 11.24 -4.23 -18.71
C ALA A 43 11.46 -5.00 -17.40
N THR A 44 11.66 -6.31 -17.47
CA THR A 44 12.00 -7.14 -16.29
C THR A 44 13.36 -6.75 -15.72
N VAL A 45 14.37 -6.55 -16.59
CA VAL A 45 15.70 -6.09 -16.18
C VAL A 45 15.62 -4.70 -15.56
N LEU A 46 14.87 -3.78 -16.17
CA LEU A 46 14.64 -2.44 -15.61
C LEU A 46 13.99 -2.50 -14.22
N ALA A 47 12.95 -3.31 -14.05
CA ALA A 47 12.29 -3.50 -12.76
C ALA A 47 13.23 -4.11 -11.71
N ALA A 48 14.08 -5.06 -12.11
CA ALA A 48 15.11 -5.64 -11.25
C ALA A 48 16.17 -4.60 -10.84
N LEU A 49 16.60 -3.72 -11.74
CA LEU A 49 17.52 -2.62 -11.46
C LEU A 49 16.92 -1.60 -10.49
N ILE A 50 15.65 -1.22 -10.67
CA ILE A 50 14.93 -0.33 -9.75
C ILE A 50 14.84 -0.95 -8.36
N LEU A 51 14.52 -2.25 -8.28
CA LEU A 51 14.50 -2.96 -7.01
C LEU A 51 15.89 -3.03 -6.40
N GLY A 52 16.94 -3.33 -7.17
CA GLY A 52 18.33 -3.32 -6.70
C GLY A 52 18.78 -1.95 -6.17
N ALA A 53 18.30 -0.86 -6.78
CA ALA A 53 18.59 0.50 -6.36
C ALA A 53 18.01 0.86 -4.98
N THR A 54 17.07 0.07 -4.42
CA THR A 54 16.60 0.26 -3.04
C THR A 54 17.65 -0.09 -1.98
N ARG A 55 18.77 -0.71 -2.36
CA ARG A 55 19.89 -1.10 -1.47
C ARG A 55 19.48 -1.97 -0.27
N LEU A 56 18.38 -2.70 -0.39
CA LEU A 56 17.98 -3.66 0.62
C LEU A 56 18.90 -4.89 0.60
N PRO A 57 19.16 -5.51 1.76
CA PRO A 57 19.89 -6.76 1.80
C PRO A 57 19.12 -7.82 1.00
N PHE A 58 19.82 -8.52 0.08
CA PHE A 58 19.23 -9.53 -0.81
C PHE A 58 18.38 -10.57 -0.07
N ARG A 59 18.72 -10.86 1.19
CA ARG A 59 17.96 -11.76 2.05
C ARG A 59 16.53 -11.27 2.31
N GLU A 60 16.33 -9.98 2.61
CA GLU A 60 15.00 -9.43 2.86
C GLU A 60 14.15 -9.37 1.59
N ILE A 61 14.79 -9.03 0.46
CA ILE A 61 14.16 -9.09 -0.86
C ILE A 61 13.70 -10.53 -1.15
N ALA A 62 14.57 -11.51 -0.98
CA ALA A 62 14.26 -12.92 -1.23
C ALA A 62 13.13 -13.45 -0.33
N LEU A 63 13.11 -13.07 0.96
CA LEU A 63 12.02 -13.45 1.87
C LEU A 63 10.65 -12.91 1.41
N ARG A 64 10.60 -11.67 0.90
CA ARG A 64 9.36 -11.06 0.38
C ARG A 64 8.95 -11.63 -0.97
N LEU A 65 9.92 -11.91 -1.84
CA LEU A 65 9.66 -12.49 -3.16
C LEU A 65 9.36 -13.98 -3.13
N ARG A 66 9.77 -14.73 -2.09
CA ARG A 66 9.53 -16.17 -2.00
C ARG A 66 8.07 -16.60 -2.25
N PRO A 67 7.04 -16.03 -1.59
CA PRO A 67 5.65 -16.38 -1.88
C PRO A 67 5.22 -15.97 -3.30
N VAL A 68 5.72 -14.84 -3.80
CA VAL A 68 5.40 -14.35 -5.16
C VAL A 68 6.03 -15.24 -6.22
N MET A 69 7.28 -15.64 -6.05
CA MET A 69 8.00 -16.56 -6.92
C MET A 69 7.37 -17.94 -6.96
N LEU A 70 6.87 -18.45 -5.83
CA LEU A 70 6.10 -19.69 -5.81
C LEU A 70 4.83 -19.56 -6.67
N THR A 71 4.13 -18.43 -6.58
CA THR A 71 2.92 -18.16 -7.36
C THR A 71 3.25 -18.05 -8.85
N ILE A 72 4.30 -17.31 -9.21
CA ILE A 72 4.77 -17.18 -10.61
C ILE A 72 5.19 -18.54 -11.16
N PHE A 73 5.91 -19.35 -10.37
CA PHE A 73 6.30 -20.70 -10.76
C PHE A 73 5.08 -21.58 -11.05
N LEU A 74 4.07 -21.55 -10.19
CA LEU A 74 2.84 -22.30 -10.41
C LEU A 74 2.14 -21.85 -11.70
N VAL A 75 1.97 -20.54 -11.88
CA VAL A 75 1.35 -19.97 -13.10
C VAL A 75 2.16 -20.32 -14.34
N ALA A 76 3.49 -20.32 -14.26
CA ALA A 76 4.37 -20.71 -15.34
C ALA A 76 4.16 -22.18 -15.74
N VAL A 77 4.12 -23.10 -14.77
CA VAL A 77 3.89 -24.53 -15.03
C VAL A 77 2.56 -24.74 -15.77
N PHE A 78 1.47 -24.15 -15.27
CA PHE A 78 0.18 -24.23 -15.94
C PHE A 78 0.19 -23.54 -17.31
N SER A 79 0.83 -22.38 -17.43
CA SER A 79 0.89 -21.67 -18.71
C SER A 79 1.65 -22.47 -19.77
N TYR A 80 2.79 -23.07 -19.44
CA TYR A 80 3.56 -23.89 -20.38
C TYR A 80 2.86 -25.20 -20.75
N LEU A 81 1.98 -25.71 -19.89
CA LEU A 81 1.23 -26.94 -20.16
C LEU A 81 -0.02 -26.68 -21.02
N LEU A 82 -0.68 -25.53 -20.86
CA LEU A 82 -1.95 -25.21 -21.52
C LEU A 82 -1.81 -24.30 -22.75
N LEU A 83 -0.74 -23.51 -22.86
CA LEU A 83 -0.57 -22.48 -23.88
C LEU A 83 0.67 -22.74 -24.74
N PRO A 84 0.74 -22.15 -25.95
CA PRO A 84 1.97 -22.13 -26.74
C PRO A 84 3.14 -21.54 -25.93
N ALA A 85 4.35 -22.08 -26.14
CA ALA A 85 5.55 -21.67 -25.42
C ALA A 85 5.81 -20.15 -25.47
N HIS A 86 5.45 -19.51 -26.59
CA HIS A 86 5.51 -18.07 -26.74
C HIS A 86 4.64 -17.34 -25.71
N ASP A 87 3.35 -17.68 -25.62
CA ASP A 87 2.42 -17.00 -24.71
C ASP A 87 2.73 -17.30 -23.24
N ALA A 88 3.21 -18.51 -22.95
CA ALA A 88 3.67 -18.88 -21.62
C ALA A 88 4.87 -18.02 -21.18
N SER A 89 5.83 -17.79 -22.07
CA SER A 89 6.99 -16.93 -21.80
C SER A 89 6.59 -15.46 -21.58
N VAL A 90 5.64 -14.95 -22.39
CA VAL A 90 5.09 -13.59 -22.24
C VAL A 90 4.47 -13.40 -20.86
N ASN A 91 3.63 -14.35 -20.42
CA ASN A 91 3.00 -14.30 -19.10
C ASN A 91 4.03 -14.34 -17.97
N LEU A 92 5.03 -15.22 -18.08
CA LEU A 92 6.09 -15.35 -17.08
C LEU A 92 6.88 -14.05 -16.92
N LEU A 93 7.36 -13.47 -18.02
CA LEU A 93 8.11 -12.22 -17.98
C LEU A 93 7.25 -11.06 -17.46
N ARG A 94 6.00 -10.96 -17.94
CA ARG A 94 5.06 -9.91 -17.51
C ARG A 94 4.82 -9.96 -16.00
N LEU A 95 4.50 -11.13 -15.46
CA LEU A 95 4.26 -11.31 -14.03
C LEU A 95 5.51 -11.05 -13.21
N THR A 96 6.68 -11.46 -13.70
CA THR A 96 7.96 -11.22 -13.03
C THR A 96 8.31 -9.73 -12.99
N ALA A 97 8.20 -9.02 -14.11
CA ALA A 97 8.44 -7.58 -14.19
C ALA A 97 7.51 -6.79 -13.26
N LEU A 98 6.21 -7.11 -13.27
CA LEU A 98 5.22 -6.52 -12.38
C LEU A 98 5.52 -6.79 -10.92
N ALA A 99 5.82 -8.04 -10.57
CA ALA A 99 6.14 -8.43 -9.20
C ALA A 99 7.35 -7.67 -8.66
N LEU A 100 8.42 -7.53 -9.46
CA LEU A 100 9.62 -6.81 -9.07
C LEU A 100 9.34 -5.33 -8.82
N LEU A 101 8.67 -4.66 -9.77
CA LEU A 101 8.36 -3.24 -9.63
C LEU A 101 7.37 -2.97 -8.49
N ALA A 102 6.33 -3.79 -8.37
CA ALA A 102 5.36 -3.70 -7.26
C ALA A 102 6.04 -3.91 -5.90
N THR A 103 6.99 -4.84 -5.81
CA THR A 103 7.79 -5.05 -4.60
C THR A 103 8.61 -3.80 -4.26
N ALA A 104 9.27 -3.18 -5.25
CA ALA A 104 10.02 -1.95 -5.04
C ALA A 104 9.13 -0.79 -4.55
N VAL A 105 7.93 -0.64 -5.12
CA VAL A 105 6.95 0.37 -4.67
C VAL A 105 6.45 0.07 -3.26
N THR A 106 6.07 -1.19 -2.97
CA THR A 106 5.58 -1.62 -1.66
C THR A 106 6.60 -1.38 -0.54
N ILE A 107 7.88 -1.48 -0.85
CA ILE A 107 8.98 -1.24 0.09
C ILE A 107 9.23 0.26 0.30
N THR A 108 9.02 1.07 -0.73
CA THR A 108 9.39 2.50 -0.74
C THR A 108 8.25 3.46 -0.48
N VAL A 109 7.01 2.95 -0.33
CA VAL A 109 5.81 3.73 -0.03
C VAL A 109 5.27 3.31 1.33
N SER A 110 5.11 4.25 2.25
CA SER A 110 4.49 3.99 3.55
C SER A 110 2.96 3.90 3.43
N ILE A 111 2.32 3.27 4.42
CA ILE A 111 0.85 3.20 4.49
C ILE A 111 0.25 4.62 4.55
N SER A 112 0.84 5.54 5.32
CA SER A 112 0.37 6.93 5.40
C SER A 112 0.44 7.63 4.05
N GLN A 113 1.59 7.56 3.37
CA GLN A 113 1.77 8.13 2.03
C GLN A 113 0.78 7.55 1.04
N PHE A 114 0.53 6.24 1.07
CA PHE A 114 -0.46 5.61 0.20
C PHE A 114 -1.88 6.13 0.47
N MET A 115 -2.27 6.30 1.74
CA MET A 115 -3.55 6.88 2.12
C MET A 115 -3.70 8.34 1.65
N ASP A 116 -2.64 9.14 1.75
CA ASP A 116 -2.62 10.52 1.26
C ASP A 116 -2.81 10.60 -0.26
N GLU A 117 -2.22 9.67 -1.01
CA GLU A 117 -2.40 9.61 -2.47
C GLU A 117 -3.81 9.15 -2.86
N ILE A 118 -4.43 8.23 -2.10
CA ILE A 118 -5.83 7.84 -2.30
C ILE A 118 -6.76 9.04 -2.02
N ALA A 119 -6.50 9.79 -0.95
CA ALA A 119 -7.22 11.01 -0.63
C ALA A 119 -7.16 12.03 -1.79
N LEU A 120 -5.96 12.26 -2.32
CA LEU A 120 -5.77 13.16 -3.46
C LEU A 120 -6.43 12.63 -4.75
N ALA A 121 -6.39 11.32 -5.00
CA ALA A 121 -7.00 10.71 -6.17
C ALA A 121 -8.54 10.76 -6.16
N THR A 122 -9.15 10.89 -4.98
CA THR A 122 -10.61 11.00 -4.81
C THR A 122 -11.11 12.44 -4.87
N ALA A 123 -10.25 13.44 -4.64
CA ALA A 123 -10.55 14.87 -4.78
C ALA A 123 -11.12 15.34 -6.15
N PRO A 124 -10.71 14.82 -7.32
CA PRO A 124 -11.36 15.20 -8.59
C PRO A 124 -12.78 14.63 -8.73
N LEU A 125 -13.09 13.49 -8.10
CA LEU A 125 -14.43 12.91 -8.06
C LEU A 125 -15.39 13.79 -7.23
N GLU A 126 -14.85 14.49 -6.23
CA GLU A 126 -15.51 15.52 -5.44
C GLU A 126 -15.97 16.71 -6.29
N ARG A 127 -15.13 17.14 -7.25
CA ARG A 127 -15.42 18.25 -8.17
C ARG A 127 -16.53 17.95 -9.18
N LEU A 128 -16.88 16.68 -9.38
CA LEU A 128 -17.93 16.24 -10.31
C LEU A 128 -19.34 16.21 -9.68
N GLY A 129 -19.49 16.60 -8.41
CA GLY A 129 -20.80 16.94 -7.82
C GLY A 129 -21.72 15.76 -7.48
N LEU A 130 -21.22 14.52 -7.51
CA LEU A 130 -22.00 13.32 -7.16
C LEU A 130 -22.21 13.16 -5.64
N VAL A 131 -21.48 13.93 -4.81
CA VAL A 131 -21.53 13.89 -3.34
C VAL A 131 -21.22 15.30 -2.79
N LYS A 132 -21.75 15.66 -1.60
CA LYS A 132 -21.38 16.91 -0.91
C LYS A 132 -19.88 16.92 -0.62
N ALA A 133 -19.16 17.74 -1.36
CA ALA A 133 -17.70 17.88 -1.32
C ALA A 133 -17.13 18.00 0.10
N ALA A 134 -17.75 18.85 0.91
CA ALA A 134 -17.36 19.10 2.29
C ALA A 134 -17.36 17.84 3.19
N ASP A 135 -18.31 16.92 2.99
CA ASP A 135 -18.45 15.72 3.84
C ASP A 135 -17.36 14.68 3.54
N ILE A 136 -16.99 14.53 2.26
CA ILE A 136 -15.89 13.64 1.85
C ILE A 136 -14.54 14.22 2.31
N GLY A 137 -14.30 15.50 2.07
CA GLY A 137 -13.06 16.17 2.50
C GLY A 137 -12.86 16.05 4.02
N LEU A 138 -13.94 16.21 4.79
CA LEU A 138 -13.95 15.98 6.23
C LEU A 138 -13.63 14.51 6.56
N ALA A 139 -14.33 13.54 5.96
CA ALA A 139 -14.14 12.12 6.24
C ALA A 139 -12.71 11.65 5.92
N VAL A 140 -12.17 12.06 4.77
CA VAL A 140 -10.81 11.71 4.33
C VAL A 140 -9.77 12.38 5.23
N GLY A 141 -9.94 13.65 5.58
CA GLY A 141 -9.06 14.36 6.51
C GLY A 141 -9.07 13.72 7.91
N LEU A 142 -10.23 13.26 8.39
CA LEU A 142 -10.35 12.48 9.62
C LEU A 142 -9.56 11.16 9.50
N VAL A 143 -9.72 10.40 8.41
CA VAL A 143 -9.01 9.14 8.20
C VAL A 143 -7.50 9.34 8.21
N VAL A 144 -6.98 10.31 7.43
CA VAL A 144 -5.54 10.59 7.35
C VAL A 144 -4.96 10.96 8.72
N ARG A 145 -5.71 11.72 9.53
CA ARG A 145 -5.29 12.10 10.88
C ARG A 145 -5.40 10.95 11.89
N PHE A 146 -6.50 10.21 11.89
CA PHE A 146 -6.82 9.23 12.93
C PHE A 146 -6.21 7.86 12.69
N VAL A 147 -5.98 7.43 11.44
CA VAL A 147 -5.33 6.13 11.18
C VAL A 147 -3.95 6.02 11.85
N PRO A 148 -3.04 7.00 11.72
CA PRO A 148 -1.75 6.96 12.42
C PRO A 148 -1.91 6.93 13.94
N GLU A 149 -2.87 7.69 14.47
CA GLU A 149 -3.15 7.73 15.91
C GLU A 149 -3.66 6.39 16.43
N ILE A 150 -4.60 5.76 15.73
CA ILE A 150 -5.13 4.42 16.07
C ILE A 150 -4.04 3.37 16.04
N VAL A 151 -3.13 3.42 15.04
CA VAL A 151 -1.98 2.51 14.96
C VAL A 151 -1.05 2.70 16.17
N ASN A 152 -0.78 3.93 16.58
CA ASN A 152 0.04 4.22 17.76
C ASN A 152 -0.61 3.70 19.04
N ARG A 153 -1.92 3.89 19.20
CA ARG A 153 -2.69 3.38 20.34
C ARG A 153 -2.71 1.86 20.38
N TYR A 154 -2.87 1.19 19.23
CA TYR A 154 -2.76 -0.26 19.12
C TYR A 154 -1.39 -0.76 19.66
N HIS A 155 -0.30 -0.08 19.28
CA HIS A 155 1.03 -0.41 19.79
C HIS A 155 1.15 -0.18 21.30
N ALA A 156 0.65 0.94 21.82
CA ALA A 156 0.65 1.22 23.26
C ALA A 156 -0.12 0.18 24.06
N VAL A 157 -1.32 -0.20 23.62
CA VAL A 157 -2.15 -1.24 24.26
C VAL A 157 -1.42 -2.58 24.24
N ARG A 158 -0.87 -2.97 23.08
CA ARG A 158 -0.12 -4.23 22.94
C ARG A 158 1.11 -4.28 23.86
N ASP A 159 1.86 -3.19 23.97
CA ASP A 159 3.07 -3.15 24.80
C ASP A 159 2.71 -3.10 26.30
N ALA A 160 1.60 -2.45 26.68
CA ALA A 160 1.06 -2.52 28.04
C ALA A 160 0.63 -3.94 28.43
N HIS A 161 -0.03 -4.69 27.54
CA HIS A 161 -0.37 -6.10 27.79
C HIS A 161 0.87 -6.95 28.01
N ARG A 162 1.91 -6.77 27.19
CA ARG A 162 3.19 -7.47 27.36
C ARG A 162 3.86 -7.15 28.68
N ALA A 163 3.89 -5.88 29.09
CA ALA A 163 4.46 -5.46 30.38
C ALA A 163 3.71 -6.08 31.57
N ARG A 164 2.40 -6.31 31.43
CA ARG A 164 1.54 -6.96 32.44
C ARG A 164 1.55 -8.49 32.37
N GLY A 165 2.33 -9.09 31.46
CA GLY A 165 2.33 -10.55 31.25
C GLY A 165 1.01 -11.10 30.71
N LEU A 166 0.12 -10.24 30.22
CA LEU A 166 -1.19 -10.64 29.70
C LEU A 166 -1.05 -11.23 28.30
N PRO A 167 -1.78 -12.31 27.97
CA PRO A 167 -1.75 -12.90 26.65
C PRO A 167 -2.28 -11.91 25.61
N VAL A 168 -1.48 -11.65 24.58
CA VAL A 168 -1.84 -10.75 23.47
C VAL A 168 -2.78 -11.51 22.52
N ARG A 169 -4.08 -11.52 22.84
CA ARG A 169 -5.15 -12.04 21.98
C ARG A 169 -5.83 -10.90 21.24
N MET A 170 -6.36 -11.18 20.05
CA MET A 170 -7.05 -10.19 19.21
C MET A 170 -8.20 -9.51 19.95
N ALA A 171 -9.04 -10.27 20.66
CA ALA A 171 -10.13 -9.70 21.45
C ALA A 171 -9.63 -8.71 22.52
N THR A 172 -8.54 -9.04 23.22
CA THR A 172 -8.00 -8.23 24.32
C THR A 172 -7.44 -6.88 23.85
N ILE A 173 -7.04 -6.76 22.59
CA ILE A 173 -6.57 -5.49 22.01
C ILE A 173 -7.70 -4.76 21.28
N ILE A 174 -8.49 -5.48 20.48
CA ILE A 174 -9.49 -4.87 19.60
C ILE A 174 -10.63 -4.27 20.43
N VAL A 175 -11.13 -4.98 21.45
CA VAL A 175 -12.23 -4.48 22.29
C VAL A 175 -11.92 -3.11 22.91
N PRO A 176 -10.82 -2.92 23.66
CA PRO A 176 -10.50 -1.60 24.20
C PRO A 176 -10.21 -0.56 23.11
N LEU A 177 -9.59 -0.94 22.00
CA LEU A 177 -9.34 -0.02 20.89
C LEU A 177 -10.63 0.49 20.26
N VAL A 178 -11.61 -0.39 20.01
CA VAL A 178 -12.92 -0.04 19.46
C VAL A 178 -13.67 0.88 20.42
N ILE A 179 -13.70 0.55 21.72
CA ILE A 179 -14.36 1.40 22.73
C ILE A 179 -13.74 2.81 22.76
N MET A 180 -12.40 2.91 22.76
CA MET A 180 -11.71 4.20 22.72
C MET A 180 -12.00 4.96 21.42
N THR A 181 -12.03 4.26 20.28
CA THR A 181 -12.28 4.88 18.97
C THR A 181 -13.71 5.38 18.85
N LEU A 182 -14.69 4.65 19.38
CA LEU A 182 -16.10 5.08 19.42
C LEU A 182 -16.26 6.31 20.31
N LYS A 183 -15.64 6.31 21.50
CA LYS A 183 -15.67 7.47 22.39
C LYS A 183 -15.06 8.71 21.74
N ASP A 184 -13.97 8.55 21.02
CA ASP A 184 -13.37 9.65 20.26
C ASP A 184 -14.29 10.13 19.15
N ALA A 185 -14.94 9.19 18.43
CA ALA A 185 -15.89 9.53 17.37
C ALA A 185 -17.05 10.37 17.92
N ASP A 186 -17.58 10.04 19.10
CA ASP A 186 -18.61 10.83 19.78
C ASP A 186 -18.11 12.26 20.10
N VAL A 187 -16.92 12.38 20.68
CA VAL A 187 -16.31 13.69 20.99
C VAL A 187 -16.05 14.51 19.72
N ILE A 188 -15.62 13.86 18.64
CA ILE A 188 -15.36 14.51 17.36
C ILE A 188 -16.68 14.95 16.71
N ALA A 189 -17.73 14.12 16.78
CA ALA A 189 -19.06 14.46 16.28
C ALA A 189 -19.63 15.68 17.01
N ASP A 190 -19.57 15.69 18.34
CA ASP A 190 -19.98 16.84 19.16
C ASP A 190 -19.20 18.11 18.79
N ALA A 191 -17.89 17.98 18.55
CA ALA A 191 -17.05 19.10 18.13
C ALA A 191 -17.36 19.60 16.70
N ILE A 192 -17.72 18.71 15.77
CA ILE A 192 -18.14 19.06 14.41
C ILE A 192 -19.48 19.80 14.45
N ASP A 193 -20.43 19.32 15.27
CA ASP A 193 -21.73 19.95 15.45
C ASP A 193 -21.63 21.32 16.13
N ALA A 194 -20.80 21.45 17.17
CA ALA A 194 -20.53 22.74 17.83
C ALA A 194 -19.88 23.77 16.91
N ARG A 195 -19.14 23.33 15.88
CA ARG A 195 -18.53 24.20 14.85
C ARG A 195 -19.48 24.54 13.71
N GLY A 196 -20.71 24.02 13.70
CA GLY A 196 -21.74 24.37 12.73
C GLY A 196 -21.59 23.73 11.35
N PHE A 197 -20.81 22.65 11.21
CA PHE A 197 -20.60 21.99 9.91
C PHE A 197 -21.90 21.41 9.30
N ARG A 198 -22.90 21.08 10.13
CA ARG A 198 -24.22 20.61 9.67
C ARG A 198 -25.22 21.72 9.34
N GLY A 199 -24.86 23.00 9.52
CA GLY A 199 -25.79 24.15 9.45
C GLY A 199 -25.71 25.02 8.19
N GLN A 200 -24.85 24.71 7.22
CA GLN A 200 -24.78 25.44 5.93
C GLN A 200 -25.44 24.61 4.83
N SER A 201 -26.76 24.54 4.88
CA SER A 201 -27.64 24.06 3.81
C SER A 201 -28.43 25.23 3.24
#